data_AF-A0A3D5WKS5-F1
#
_entry.id   AF-A0A3D5WKS5-F1
#
_cell.length_a   1.000
_cell.length_b   1.000
_cell.length_c   1.000
_cell.angle_alpha   90.00
_cell.angle_beta   90.00
_cell.angle_gamma   90.00
#
_symmetry.space_group_name_H-M   'P 1'
#
loop_
_entity.id
_entity.type
_entity.pdbx_description
1 polymer ?
#
loop_
_entity_poly.entity_id
_entity_poly.type
_entity_poly.pdbx_seq_one_letter_code
_entity_poly.pdbx_strand_id
1 'polypeptide(L)'
;MADRGRNCVVFIVEGDSDRIALEQPMTALFDMIDETIKVVFCKPGILGGDITSLSGVNQNNIVEKLIERIKDELYHVKKVFPENILEFIQIVDTDGAYLDPSSVVSADPEHLEVHDPYYNAERLVIESSNPEGIRARNENKRNNLDRLIQLTEISMQGNSIPYNVYYFSSNIDHFLHNEPNAHSKTLLAKSFSANYIWDPKGFAEFFVFDDYATKCEEFLDSWCEVKTEGNSIKCGTNINILMKDLLRQVK
;
A
#
# COMPACT_ATOMS: atom_id res chain seq x y z
N MET A 1 -18.47 -27.25 5.01
CA MET A 1 -17.96 -27.81 3.75
C MET A 1 -16.80 -26.92 3.35
N ALA A 2 -15.57 -27.43 3.35
CA ALA A 2 -14.38 -26.62 3.03
C ALA A 2 -14.51 -26.11 1.59
N ASP A 3 -14.40 -24.80 1.39
CA ASP A 3 -14.36 -24.16 0.08
C ASP A 3 -13.07 -24.59 -0.63
N ARG A 4 -13.13 -25.70 -1.38
CA ARG A 4 -11.94 -26.33 -2.02
C ARG A 4 -11.53 -25.66 -3.34
N GLY A 5 -11.80 -24.37 -3.51
CA GLY A 5 -11.46 -23.65 -4.75
C GLY A 5 -10.43 -22.55 -4.54
N ARG A 6 -10.67 -21.69 -3.55
CA ARG A 6 -9.88 -20.50 -3.28
C ARG A 6 -8.91 -20.76 -2.13
N ASN A 7 -7.64 -20.51 -2.39
CA ASN A 7 -6.57 -20.73 -1.42
C ASN A 7 -5.43 -19.73 -1.60
N CYS A 8 -5.64 -18.61 -2.29
CA CYS A 8 -4.59 -17.64 -2.55
C CYS A 8 -5.01 -16.24 -2.11
N VAL A 9 -4.24 -15.59 -1.25
CA VAL A 9 -4.38 -14.15 -0.97
C VAL A 9 -3.35 -13.42 -1.82
N VAL A 10 -3.81 -12.45 -2.61
CA VAL A 10 -2.96 -11.68 -3.51
C VAL A 10 -2.77 -10.27 -2.96
N PHE A 11 -1.54 -9.97 -2.56
CA PHE A 11 -1.12 -8.63 -2.22
C PHE A 11 -0.67 -7.87 -3.47
N ILE A 12 -1.13 -6.64 -3.61
CA ILE A 12 -0.71 -5.71 -4.65
C ILE A 12 0.00 -4.55 -3.98
N VAL A 13 1.27 -4.33 -4.31
CA VAL A 13 2.09 -3.26 -3.71
C VAL A 13 2.66 -2.34 -4.79
N GLU A 14 3.05 -1.11 -4.41
CA GLU A 14 3.57 -0.11 -5.36
C GLU A 14 5.00 -0.41 -5.81
N GLY A 15 5.87 -0.85 -4.88
CA GLY A 15 7.30 -0.99 -5.09
C GLY A 15 7.93 -2.30 -4.61
N ASP A 16 9.19 -2.49 -4.99
CA ASP A 16 9.98 -3.65 -4.54
C ASP A 16 10.35 -3.55 -3.05
N SER A 17 10.46 -2.34 -2.49
CA SER A 17 10.69 -2.12 -1.05
C SER A 17 9.57 -2.74 -0.22
N ASP A 18 8.32 -2.44 -0.58
CA ASP A 18 7.13 -2.89 0.14
C ASP A 18 7.04 -4.42 0.09
N ARG A 19 7.25 -4.99 -1.10
CA ARG A 19 7.29 -6.44 -1.28
C ARG A 19 8.37 -7.08 -0.41
N ILE A 20 9.59 -6.54 -0.44
CA ILE A 20 10.71 -7.10 0.35
C ILE A 20 10.42 -7.04 1.85
N ALA A 21 9.84 -5.94 2.33
CA ALA A 21 9.53 -5.73 3.73
C ALA A 21 8.40 -6.65 4.22
N LEU A 22 7.38 -6.89 3.39
CA LEU A 22 6.12 -7.50 3.83
C LEU A 22 5.95 -8.97 3.38
N GLU A 23 6.50 -9.39 2.23
CA GLU A 23 6.17 -10.69 1.62
C GLU A 23 6.50 -11.87 2.54
N GLN A 24 7.70 -11.92 3.09
CA GLN A 24 8.11 -13.04 3.94
C GLN A 24 7.38 -13.07 5.29
N PRO A 25 7.34 -11.97 6.08
CA PRO A 25 6.60 -11.99 7.35
C PRO A 25 5.11 -12.24 7.18
N MET A 26 4.49 -11.69 6.13
CA MET A 26 3.07 -11.93 5.83
C MET A 26 2.82 -13.38 5.46
N THR A 27 3.68 -13.99 4.63
CA THR A 27 3.57 -15.42 4.31
C THR A 27 3.64 -16.26 5.58
N ALA A 28 4.63 -16.01 6.44
CA ALA A 28 4.77 -16.73 7.70
C ALA A 28 3.56 -16.54 8.63
N LEU A 29 2.94 -15.35 8.66
CA LEU A 29 1.73 -15.10 9.43
C LEU A 29 0.52 -15.87 8.89
N PHE A 30 0.33 -15.91 7.57
CA PHE A 30 -0.73 -16.72 6.95
C PHE A 30 -0.52 -18.22 7.16
N ASP A 31 0.73 -18.71 7.15
CA ASP A 31 1.03 -20.11 7.46
C ASP A 31 0.56 -20.50 8.88
N MET A 32 0.61 -19.57 9.85
CA MET A 32 0.07 -19.79 11.19
C MET A 32 -1.47 -19.83 11.25
N ILE A 33 -2.13 -19.17 10.31
CA ILE A 33 -3.60 -19.17 10.19
C ILE A 33 -4.02 -20.47 9.49
N ASP A 34 -3.45 -20.74 8.33
CA ASP A 34 -3.68 -21.92 7.51
C ASP A 34 -2.57 -22.08 6.45
N GLU A 35 -1.71 -23.09 6.64
CA GLU A 35 -0.60 -23.43 5.72
C GLU A 35 -1.04 -23.77 4.28
N THR A 36 -2.34 -23.97 4.04
CA THR A 36 -2.87 -24.20 2.69
C THR A 36 -3.11 -22.90 1.93
N ILE A 37 -3.10 -21.75 2.60
CA ILE A 37 -3.23 -20.43 1.99
C ILE A 37 -1.89 -20.01 1.40
N LYS A 38 -1.85 -19.89 0.08
CA LYS A 38 -0.73 -19.30 -0.65
C LYS A 38 -0.82 -17.78 -0.59
N VAL A 39 0.25 -17.12 -0.14
CA VAL A 39 0.39 -15.67 -0.22
C VAL A 39 1.18 -15.31 -1.48
N VAL A 40 0.69 -14.34 -2.26
CA VAL A 40 1.37 -13.88 -3.48
C VAL A 40 1.43 -12.36 -3.50
N PHE A 41 2.62 -11.81 -3.64
CA PHE A 41 2.81 -10.39 -3.89
C PHE A 41 3.01 -10.13 -5.39
N CYS A 42 2.28 -9.14 -5.89
CA CYS A 42 2.34 -8.62 -7.24
C CYS A 42 2.67 -7.13 -7.22
N LYS A 43 3.31 -6.68 -8.30
CA LYS A 43 3.51 -5.25 -8.56
C LYS A 43 2.97 -4.91 -9.95
N PRO A 44 2.26 -3.78 -10.13
CA PRO A 44 1.64 -3.44 -11.41
C PRO A 44 2.68 -2.95 -12.46
N GLY A 45 3.53 -3.86 -12.96
CA GLY A 45 4.40 -3.67 -14.12
C GLY A 45 5.90 -3.97 -13.89
N ILE A 46 6.63 -4.23 -14.99
CA ILE A 46 8.06 -4.60 -14.99
C ILE A 46 8.97 -3.51 -14.41
N LEU A 47 8.62 -2.24 -14.61
CA LEU A 47 9.38 -1.09 -14.08
C LEU A 47 9.02 -0.73 -12.63
N GLY A 48 8.00 -1.37 -12.04
CA GLY A 48 7.38 -0.86 -10.81
C GLY A 48 6.68 0.47 -11.05
N GLY A 49 5.87 0.90 -10.09
CA GLY A 49 5.26 2.23 -10.14
C GLY A 49 3.85 2.28 -9.62
N ASP A 50 3.53 3.40 -9.00
CA ASP A 50 2.23 3.73 -8.49
C ASP A 50 1.21 3.89 -9.64
N ILE A 51 0.34 2.90 -9.80
CA ILE A 51 -0.72 2.92 -10.79
C ILE A 51 -1.75 4.03 -10.53
N THR A 52 -1.91 4.44 -9.27
CA THR A 52 -2.93 5.42 -8.87
C THR A 52 -2.59 6.83 -9.32
N SER A 53 -1.32 7.12 -9.63
CA SER A 53 -0.89 8.41 -10.19
C SER A 53 -0.50 8.36 -11.66
N LEU A 54 -0.55 7.18 -12.29
CA LEU A 54 -0.05 6.97 -13.64
C LEU A 54 -0.82 7.75 -14.72
N SER A 55 -0.09 8.37 -15.65
CA SER A 55 -0.68 9.04 -16.82
C SER A 55 -1.57 8.11 -17.65
N GLY A 56 -2.77 8.58 -18.00
CA GLY A 56 -3.78 7.81 -18.73
C GLY A 56 -4.64 6.87 -17.86
N VAL A 57 -4.32 6.76 -16.57
CA VAL A 57 -5.15 6.05 -15.58
C VAL A 57 -5.98 7.07 -14.79
N ASN A 58 -7.28 6.82 -14.68
CA ASN A 58 -8.24 7.65 -13.96
C ASN A 58 -9.33 6.78 -13.30
N GLN A 59 -10.18 7.41 -12.49
CA GLN A 59 -11.17 6.72 -11.65
C GLN A 59 -12.12 5.78 -12.42
N ASN A 60 -12.32 6.02 -13.72
CA ASN A 60 -13.21 5.20 -14.54
C ASN A 60 -12.52 3.92 -15.05
N ASN A 61 -11.19 3.91 -15.15
CA ASN A 61 -10.43 2.79 -15.71
C ASN A 61 -9.39 2.18 -14.74
N ILE A 62 -9.22 2.73 -13.53
CA ILE A 62 -8.20 2.29 -12.56
C ILE A 62 -8.28 0.79 -12.27
N VAL A 63 -9.49 0.24 -12.07
CA VAL A 63 -9.69 -1.18 -11.77
C VAL A 63 -9.28 -2.06 -12.94
N GLU A 64 -9.71 -1.71 -14.16
CA GLU A 64 -9.35 -2.43 -15.38
C GLU A 64 -7.82 -2.41 -15.58
N LYS A 65 -7.21 -1.22 -15.46
CA LYS A 65 -5.77 -1.02 -15.62
C LYS A 65 -4.96 -1.77 -14.56
N LEU A 66 -5.47 -1.85 -13.34
CA LEU A 66 -4.85 -2.61 -12.26
C LEU A 66 -4.80 -4.10 -12.62
N ILE A 67 -5.94 -4.69 -12.98
CA ILE A 67 -6.02 -6.09 -13.37
C ILE A 67 -5.17 -6.39 -14.61
N GLU A 68 -5.21 -5.51 -15.63
CA GLU A 68 -4.37 -5.64 -16.82
C GLU A 68 -2.88 -5.73 -16.51
N ARG A 69 -2.42 -5.01 -15.47
CA ARG A 69 -1.00 -4.94 -15.09
C ARG A 69 -0.52 -6.11 -14.25
N ILE A 70 -1.41 -6.78 -13.50
CA ILE A 70 -1.04 -7.90 -12.63
C ILE A 70 -1.38 -9.27 -13.22
N LYS A 71 -2.32 -9.35 -14.18
CA LYS A 71 -2.81 -10.64 -14.71
C LYS A 71 -1.70 -11.52 -15.30
N ASP A 72 -0.74 -10.93 -16.02
CA ASP A 72 0.32 -11.71 -16.68
C ASP A 72 1.29 -12.27 -15.64
N GLU A 73 1.62 -11.50 -14.61
CA GLU A 73 2.42 -11.99 -13.48
C GLU A 73 1.67 -13.11 -12.75
N LEU A 74 0.40 -12.90 -12.42
CA LEU A 74 -0.42 -13.91 -11.74
C LEU A 74 -0.49 -15.22 -12.53
N TYR A 75 -0.85 -15.17 -13.82
CA TYR A 75 -1.12 -16.37 -14.61
C TYR A 75 0.15 -17.06 -15.07
N HIS A 76 1.12 -16.29 -15.57
CA HIS A 76 2.24 -16.87 -16.29
C HIS A 76 3.45 -17.06 -15.38
N VAL A 77 3.64 -16.23 -14.37
CA VAL A 77 4.76 -16.34 -13.41
C VAL A 77 4.32 -17.09 -12.16
N LYS A 78 3.27 -16.62 -11.48
CA LYS A 78 2.86 -17.13 -10.16
C LYS A 78 1.93 -18.35 -10.24
N LYS A 79 1.36 -18.62 -11.43
CA LYS A 79 0.38 -19.69 -11.70
C LYS A 79 -0.86 -19.62 -10.78
N VAL A 80 -1.38 -18.42 -10.58
CA VAL A 80 -2.58 -18.14 -9.77
C VAL A 80 -3.70 -17.70 -10.69
N PHE A 81 -4.80 -18.43 -10.71
CA PHE A 81 -5.98 -18.10 -11.54
C PHE A 81 -7.09 -17.48 -10.69
N PRO A 82 -8.00 -16.66 -11.26
CA PRO A 82 -8.99 -15.89 -10.50
C PRO A 82 -9.88 -16.74 -9.58
N GLU A 83 -10.24 -17.95 -10.02
CA GLU A 83 -11.02 -18.92 -9.25
C GLU A 83 -10.33 -19.42 -7.98
N ASN A 84 -9.00 -19.24 -7.87
CA ASN A 84 -8.22 -19.62 -6.70
C ASN A 84 -7.97 -18.45 -5.73
N ILE A 85 -8.34 -17.22 -6.10
CA ILE A 85 -8.06 -16.03 -5.30
C ILE A 85 -9.14 -15.87 -4.24
N LEU A 86 -8.74 -15.92 -2.97
CA LEU A 86 -9.56 -15.62 -1.80
C LEU A 86 -9.89 -14.13 -1.75
N GLU A 87 -8.88 -13.29 -1.92
CA GLU A 87 -8.98 -11.84 -1.77
C GLU A 87 -7.79 -11.14 -2.43
N PHE A 88 -8.04 -9.93 -2.92
CA PHE A 88 -7.02 -8.94 -3.25
C PHE A 88 -6.83 -7.95 -2.10
N ILE A 89 -5.61 -7.82 -1.61
CA ILE A 89 -5.23 -6.82 -0.62
C ILE A 89 -4.24 -5.86 -1.27
N GLN A 90 -4.68 -4.64 -1.56
CA GLN A 90 -3.78 -3.62 -2.09
C GLN A 90 -3.19 -2.80 -0.96
N ILE A 91 -1.89 -2.54 -1.01
CA ILE A 91 -1.20 -1.62 -0.11
C ILE A 91 -0.66 -0.48 -0.97
N VAL A 92 -1.02 0.75 -0.59
CA VAL A 92 -0.66 1.98 -1.32
C VAL A 92 0.04 2.97 -0.40
N ASP A 93 0.81 3.86 -0.99
CA ASP A 93 1.30 5.06 -0.31
C ASP A 93 0.31 6.21 -0.62
N THR A 94 -0.01 7.09 0.34
CA THR A 94 -0.83 8.26 0.01
C THR A 94 0.02 9.43 -0.49
N ASP A 95 1.30 9.52 -0.10
CA ASP A 95 2.28 10.50 -0.59
C ASP A 95 1.75 11.96 -0.61
N GLY A 96 0.99 12.35 0.41
CA GLY A 96 0.36 13.68 0.46
C GLY A 96 -0.69 13.94 -0.62
N ALA A 97 -1.26 12.90 -1.24
CA ALA A 97 -2.30 13.03 -2.28
C ALA A 97 -3.54 13.80 -1.81
N TYR A 98 -3.81 13.79 -0.50
CA TYR A 98 -4.92 14.51 0.13
C TYR A 98 -4.49 15.82 0.80
N LEU A 99 -3.23 16.25 0.62
CA LEU A 99 -2.79 17.56 1.07
C LEU A 99 -3.49 18.66 0.27
N ASP A 100 -3.76 19.80 0.91
CA ASP A 100 -4.32 20.96 0.22
C ASP A 100 -3.38 21.40 -0.93
N PRO A 101 -3.89 21.61 -2.16
CA PRO A 101 -3.05 22.02 -3.29
C PRO A 101 -2.23 23.29 -3.04
N SER A 102 -2.71 24.19 -2.18
CA SER A 102 -1.98 25.41 -1.78
C SER A 102 -0.72 25.12 -0.94
N SER A 103 -0.65 23.94 -0.32
CA SER A 103 0.50 23.46 0.45
C SER A 103 1.53 22.73 -0.42
N VAL A 104 1.34 22.71 -1.74
CA VAL A 104 2.35 22.27 -2.71
C VAL A 104 2.98 23.52 -3.32
N VAL A 105 4.25 23.76 -3.02
CA VAL A 105 4.94 25.03 -3.32
C VAL A 105 6.26 24.81 -4.05
N SER A 106 6.79 25.89 -4.64
CA SER A 106 8.13 25.87 -5.24
C SER A 106 9.17 25.57 -4.17
N ALA A 107 10.07 24.64 -4.47
CA ALA A 107 11.10 24.25 -3.53
C ALA A 107 12.16 25.32 -3.29
N ASP A 108 12.69 25.33 -2.06
CA ASP A 108 13.98 25.92 -1.78
C ASP A 108 15.08 25.15 -2.55
N PRO A 109 16.02 25.84 -3.24
CA PRO A 109 17.16 25.19 -3.90
C PRO A 109 17.92 24.20 -3.02
N GLU A 110 18.07 24.47 -1.72
CA GLU A 110 18.77 23.55 -0.79
C GLU A 110 18.03 22.22 -0.63
N HIS A 111 16.68 22.24 -0.64
CA HIS A 111 15.88 21.02 -0.57
C HIS A 111 15.93 20.20 -1.85
N LEU A 112 16.02 20.86 -3.02
CA LEU A 112 16.16 20.18 -4.32
C LEU A 112 17.46 19.41 -4.46
N GLU A 113 18.53 19.84 -3.78
CA GLU A 113 19.79 19.09 -3.74
C GLU A 113 19.68 17.78 -2.96
N VAL A 114 18.72 17.69 -2.03
CA VAL A 114 18.44 16.49 -1.23
C VAL A 114 17.51 15.55 -2.00
N HIS A 115 16.32 16.02 -2.35
CA HIS A 115 15.29 15.21 -2.99
C HIS A 115 14.21 16.10 -3.65
N ASP A 116 13.68 15.69 -4.81
CA ASP A 116 12.55 16.36 -5.47
C ASP A 116 11.48 15.32 -5.85
N PRO A 117 10.24 15.43 -5.36
CA PRO A 117 9.74 16.42 -4.39
C PRO A 117 10.29 16.21 -2.98
N TYR A 118 10.45 17.29 -2.21
CA TYR A 118 10.81 17.27 -0.80
C TYR A 118 9.56 17.35 0.08
N TYR A 119 9.40 16.37 0.98
CA TYR A 119 8.24 16.28 1.87
C TYR A 119 8.59 16.83 3.25
N ASN A 120 7.83 17.84 3.71
CA ASN A 120 7.96 18.40 5.05
C ASN A 120 6.69 18.11 5.87
N ALA A 121 6.73 17.02 6.64
CA ALA A 121 5.60 16.58 7.46
C ALA A 121 5.29 17.52 8.65
N GLU A 122 6.29 18.25 9.18
CA GLU A 122 6.08 19.19 10.28
C GLU A 122 5.34 20.45 9.80
N ARG A 123 5.71 20.95 8.63
CA ARG A 123 5.09 22.15 8.03
C ARG A 123 3.87 21.83 7.18
N LEU A 124 3.61 20.55 6.93
CA LEU A 124 2.56 20.06 6.04
C LEU A 124 2.68 20.63 4.62
N VAL A 125 3.90 20.63 4.09
CA VAL A 125 4.21 21.21 2.77
C VAL A 125 4.95 20.19 1.91
N ILE A 126 4.63 20.18 0.61
CA ILE A 126 5.43 19.51 -0.42
C ILE A 126 6.12 20.58 -1.25
N GLU A 127 7.44 20.51 -1.29
CA GLU A 127 8.30 21.42 -2.04
C GLU A 127 8.78 20.72 -3.30
N SER A 128 8.61 21.33 -4.48
CA SER A 128 9.08 20.75 -5.74
C SER A 128 9.58 21.76 -6.75
N SER A 129 10.45 21.33 -7.66
CA SER A 129 10.81 22.10 -8.85
C SER A 129 9.63 22.24 -9.83
N ASN A 130 8.62 21.37 -9.73
CA ASN A 130 7.41 21.38 -10.54
C ASN A 130 6.12 21.24 -9.68
N PRO A 131 5.71 22.29 -8.94
CA PRO A 131 4.55 22.22 -8.04
C PRO A 131 3.24 21.89 -8.74
N GLU A 132 3.00 22.43 -9.94
CA GLU A 132 1.79 22.13 -10.72
C GLU A 132 1.72 20.66 -11.13
N GLY A 133 2.87 20.05 -11.46
CA GLY A 133 2.96 18.62 -11.73
C GLY A 133 2.58 17.77 -10.51
N ILE A 134 3.06 18.14 -9.32
CA ILE A 134 2.70 17.47 -8.06
C ILE A 134 1.22 17.62 -7.75
N ARG A 135 0.64 18.82 -7.93
CA ARG A 135 -0.80 19.04 -7.73
C ARG A 135 -1.64 18.18 -8.67
N ALA A 136 -1.29 18.13 -9.96
CA ALA A 136 -1.97 17.29 -10.94
C ALA A 136 -1.82 15.79 -10.61
N ARG A 137 -0.64 15.35 -10.19
CA ARG A 137 -0.38 13.97 -9.72
C ARG A 137 -1.28 13.63 -8.54
N ASN A 138 -1.30 14.48 -7.52
CA ASN A 138 -2.07 14.28 -6.29
C ASN A 138 -3.58 14.28 -6.57
N GLU A 139 -4.05 15.14 -7.47
CA GLU A 139 -5.44 15.12 -7.92
C GLU A 139 -5.82 13.82 -8.63
N ASN A 140 -4.95 13.30 -9.51
CA ASN A 140 -5.21 12.01 -10.14
C ASN A 140 -5.20 10.87 -9.11
N LYS A 141 -4.20 10.86 -8.22
CA LYS A 141 -4.02 9.87 -7.17
C LYS A 141 -5.22 9.82 -6.23
N ARG A 142 -5.69 10.96 -5.70
CA ARG A 142 -6.86 11.00 -4.81
C ARG A 142 -8.12 10.47 -5.50
N ASN A 143 -8.37 10.83 -6.76
CA ASN A 143 -9.56 10.38 -7.50
C ASN A 143 -9.53 8.85 -7.72
N ASN A 144 -8.36 8.31 -8.03
CA ASN A 144 -8.17 6.86 -8.19
C ASN A 144 -8.31 6.12 -6.85
N LEU A 145 -7.69 6.62 -5.78
CA LEU A 145 -7.81 6.05 -4.44
C LEU A 145 -9.25 6.11 -3.94
N ASP A 146 -9.95 7.23 -4.10
CA ASP A 146 -11.34 7.36 -3.70
C ASP A 146 -12.24 6.34 -4.40
N ARG A 147 -11.97 6.03 -5.68
CA ARG A 147 -12.66 4.95 -6.38
C ARG A 147 -12.37 3.58 -5.78
N LEU A 148 -11.10 3.29 -5.47
CA LEU A 148 -10.64 2.00 -4.95
C LEU A 148 -11.16 1.75 -3.54
N ILE A 149 -11.15 2.76 -2.66
CA ILE A 149 -11.62 2.67 -1.26
C ILE A 149 -13.10 2.25 -1.18
N GLN A 150 -13.92 2.61 -2.16
CA GLN A 150 -15.34 2.27 -2.21
C GLN A 150 -15.62 0.86 -2.75
N LEU A 151 -14.60 0.11 -3.19
CA LEU A 151 -14.76 -1.25 -3.68
C LEU A 151 -14.70 -2.24 -2.53
N THR A 152 -15.66 -3.16 -2.51
CA THR A 152 -15.62 -4.36 -1.66
C THR A 152 -15.20 -5.60 -2.44
N GLU A 153 -15.24 -5.53 -3.78
CA GLU A 153 -14.91 -6.62 -4.69
C GLU A 153 -14.38 -6.10 -6.03
N ILE A 154 -13.55 -6.89 -6.69
CA ILE A 154 -13.10 -6.69 -8.07
C ILE A 154 -13.51 -7.89 -8.92
N SER A 155 -14.07 -7.61 -10.10
CA SER A 155 -14.38 -8.63 -11.08
C SER A 155 -13.16 -8.94 -11.95
N MET A 156 -12.76 -10.21 -12.00
CA MET A 156 -11.67 -10.71 -12.83
C MET A 156 -12.10 -11.97 -13.56
N GLN A 157 -12.21 -11.90 -14.89
CA GLN A 157 -12.70 -12.99 -15.75
C GLN A 157 -14.03 -13.60 -15.27
N GLY A 158 -14.97 -12.76 -14.83
CA GLY A 158 -16.28 -13.21 -14.36
C GLY A 158 -16.31 -13.73 -12.93
N ASN A 159 -15.16 -13.80 -12.24
CA ASN A 159 -15.11 -14.08 -10.81
C ASN A 159 -15.21 -12.76 -10.03
N SER A 160 -16.13 -12.69 -9.07
CA SER A 160 -16.10 -11.64 -8.06
C SER A 160 -15.18 -12.05 -6.92
N ILE A 161 -14.19 -11.22 -6.64
CA ILE A 161 -13.12 -11.46 -5.67
C ILE A 161 -13.13 -10.32 -4.67
N PRO A 162 -13.24 -10.59 -3.34
CA PRO A 162 -13.09 -9.58 -2.29
C PRO A 162 -11.86 -8.70 -2.50
N TYR A 163 -12.00 -7.42 -2.20
CA TYR A 163 -10.94 -6.45 -2.35
C TYR A 163 -10.93 -5.47 -1.18
N ASN A 164 -9.73 -5.23 -0.64
CA ASN A 164 -9.48 -4.20 0.36
C ASN A 164 -8.20 -3.42 0.01
N VAL A 165 -8.17 -2.13 0.37
CA VAL A 165 -7.02 -1.24 0.14
C VAL A 165 -6.57 -0.56 1.44
N TYR A 166 -5.34 -0.85 1.85
CA TYR A 166 -4.69 -0.28 3.03
C TYR A 166 -3.60 0.68 2.61
N TYR A 167 -3.19 1.57 3.52
CA TYR A 167 -2.24 2.62 3.21
C TYR A 167 -1.05 2.71 4.18
N PHE A 168 0.06 3.21 3.67
CA PHE A 168 0.98 4.07 4.42
C PHE A 168 0.72 5.53 4.02
N SER A 169 0.69 6.44 4.99
CA SER A 169 0.35 7.85 4.73
C SER A 169 1.43 8.49 3.88
N SER A 170 2.67 8.48 4.34
CA SER A 170 3.82 8.89 3.53
C SER A 170 4.31 7.74 2.65
N ASN A 171 5.15 6.86 3.18
CA ASN A 171 5.60 5.64 2.54
C ASN A 171 6.09 4.64 3.61
N ILE A 172 6.35 3.39 3.21
CA ILE A 172 6.82 2.36 4.15
C ILE A 172 8.15 2.72 4.81
N ASP A 173 9.05 3.43 4.15
CA ASP A 173 10.36 3.81 4.71
C ASP A 173 10.21 4.86 5.82
N HIS A 174 9.30 5.83 5.65
CA HIS A 174 8.92 6.78 6.69
C HIS A 174 8.34 6.04 7.88
N PHE A 175 7.44 5.09 7.63
CA PHE A 175 6.78 4.35 8.70
C PHE A 175 7.76 3.47 9.49
N LEU A 176 8.64 2.75 8.80
CA LEU A 176 9.54 1.79 9.43
C LEU A 176 10.79 2.44 10.03
N HIS A 177 11.29 3.54 9.45
CA HIS A 177 12.61 4.09 9.78
C HIS A 177 12.59 5.60 10.08
N ASN A 178 11.42 6.24 10.09
CA ASN A 178 11.26 7.68 10.24
C ASN A 178 12.01 8.51 9.17
N GLU A 179 12.17 7.94 7.97
CA GLU A 179 12.90 8.54 6.83
C GLU A 179 12.00 8.69 5.59
N PRO A 180 11.20 9.77 5.45
CA PRO A 180 10.33 9.98 4.29
C PRO A 180 11.07 10.09 2.96
N ASN A 181 12.35 10.49 3.00
CA ASN A 181 13.20 10.73 1.84
C ASN A 181 14.34 9.69 1.72
N ALA A 182 14.14 8.46 2.23
CA ALA A 182 15.18 7.43 2.27
C ALA A 182 15.71 7.05 0.87
N HIS A 183 17.02 7.13 0.67
CA HIS A 183 17.69 6.68 -0.57
C HIS A 183 18.01 5.16 -0.55
N SER A 184 18.08 4.53 0.62
CA SER A 184 18.52 3.12 0.80
C SER A 184 17.37 2.16 1.09
N LYS A 185 16.22 2.33 0.42
CA LYS A 185 14.95 1.62 0.65
C LYS A 185 15.09 0.09 0.71
N THR A 186 15.85 -0.49 -0.22
CA THR A 186 16.02 -1.95 -0.31
C THR A 186 16.75 -2.56 0.89
N LEU A 187 17.75 -1.87 1.46
CA LEU A 187 18.50 -2.39 2.59
C LEU A 187 17.66 -2.36 3.87
N LEU A 188 16.96 -1.25 4.07
CA LEU A 188 16.03 -1.02 5.18
C LEU A 188 14.90 -2.06 5.16
N ALA A 189 14.27 -2.27 3.99
CA ALA A 189 13.25 -3.30 3.82
C ALA A 189 13.75 -4.72 4.15
N LYS A 190 14.95 -5.08 3.70
CA LYS A 190 15.56 -6.39 4.01
C LYS A 190 15.82 -6.56 5.51
N SER A 191 16.35 -5.51 6.16
CA SER A 191 16.62 -5.55 7.59
C SER A 191 15.35 -5.73 8.40
N PHE A 192 14.29 -5.00 8.05
CA PHE A 192 12.99 -5.12 8.69
C PHE A 192 12.41 -6.54 8.51
N SER A 193 12.36 -7.02 7.27
CA SER A 193 11.86 -8.37 6.95
C SER A 193 12.61 -9.47 7.71
N ALA A 194 13.95 -9.37 7.79
CA ALA A 194 14.79 -10.34 8.49
C ALA A 194 14.57 -10.38 10.01
N ASN A 195 14.17 -9.27 10.64
CA ASN A 195 13.87 -9.23 12.07
C ASN A 195 12.61 -10.03 12.43
N TYR A 196 11.70 -10.21 11.47
CA TYR A 196 10.36 -10.72 11.69
C TYR A 196 10.07 -12.07 11.04
N ILE A 197 10.99 -12.59 10.20
CA ILE A 197 10.80 -13.87 9.51
C ILE A 197 10.54 -15.05 10.47
N TRP A 198 11.10 -15.00 11.68
CA TRP A 198 10.92 -16.02 12.72
C TRP A 198 9.94 -15.59 13.82
N ASP A 199 9.37 -14.39 13.72
CA ASP A 199 8.39 -13.86 14.65
C ASP A 199 7.22 -13.18 13.90
N PRO A 200 6.42 -13.97 13.14
CA PRO A 200 5.25 -13.45 12.42
C PRO A 200 4.17 -12.84 13.33
N LYS A 201 4.09 -13.24 14.60
CA LYS A 201 3.20 -12.59 15.58
C LYS A 201 3.74 -11.21 15.95
N GLY A 202 5.02 -11.11 16.31
CA GLY A 202 5.68 -9.83 16.59
C GLY A 202 5.62 -8.87 15.41
N PHE A 203 5.67 -9.38 14.17
CA PHE A 203 5.43 -8.60 12.96
C PHE A 203 4.05 -7.93 12.93
N ALA A 204 2.99 -8.70 13.19
CA ALA A 204 1.65 -8.17 13.21
C ALA A 204 1.46 -7.22 14.40
N GLU A 205 1.94 -7.60 15.58
CA GLU A 205 1.90 -6.79 16.80
C GLU A 205 2.63 -5.46 16.64
N PHE A 206 3.75 -5.42 15.90
CA PHE A 206 4.46 -4.18 15.56
C PHE A 206 3.50 -3.16 14.95
N PHE A 207 2.76 -3.51 13.90
CA PHE A 207 1.79 -2.59 13.30
C PHE A 207 0.62 -2.29 14.24
N VAL A 208 0.15 -3.27 15.02
CA VAL A 208 -1.01 -3.09 15.91
C VAL A 208 -0.73 -2.10 17.04
N PHE A 209 0.48 -2.14 17.60
CA PHE A 209 0.86 -1.34 18.76
C PHE A 209 1.70 -0.11 18.41
N ASP A 210 2.00 0.13 17.13
CA ASP A 210 2.72 1.32 16.70
C ASP A 210 1.93 2.60 17.01
N ASP A 211 2.66 3.63 17.45
CA ASP A 211 2.05 4.91 17.82
C ASP A 211 1.45 5.64 16.61
N TYR A 212 2.03 5.45 15.41
CA TYR A 212 1.55 6.02 14.15
C TYR A 212 0.46 5.18 13.47
N ALA A 213 0.13 3.99 13.99
CA ALA A 213 -1.02 3.24 13.51
C ALA A 213 -2.34 3.95 13.86
N THR A 214 -3.28 3.97 12.92
CA THR A 214 -4.59 4.59 13.12
C THR A 214 -5.27 4.04 14.37
N LYS A 215 -5.96 4.91 15.11
CA LYS A 215 -6.78 4.50 16.25
C LYS A 215 -8.23 4.22 15.85
N CYS A 216 -8.57 4.40 14.57
CA CYS A 216 -9.84 3.96 14.02
C CYS A 216 -9.92 2.42 14.03
N GLU A 217 -11.06 1.90 14.47
CA GLU A 217 -11.35 0.46 14.32
C GLU A 217 -12.02 0.15 12.98
N GLU A 218 -12.78 1.10 12.44
CA GLU A 218 -13.48 0.94 11.17
C GLU A 218 -12.62 1.35 9.97
N PHE A 219 -12.64 0.51 8.93
CA PHE A 219 -11.85 0.70 7.70
C PHE A 219 -12.10 2.06 7.05
N LEU A 220 -13.36 2.45 6.84
CA LEU A 220 -13.68 3.71 6.17
C LEU A 220 -13.33 4.93 7.02
N ASP A 221 -13.43 4.83 8.34
CA ASP A 221 -13.06 5.92 9.24
C ASP A 221 -11.55 6.17 9.21
N SER A 222 -10.73 5.12 9.10
CA SER A 222 -9.28 5.28 8.91
C SER A 222 -8.93 6.04 7.63
N TRP A 223 -9.69 5.80 6.55
CA TRP A 223 -9.54 6.56 5.31
C TRP A 223 -10.03 8.00 5.43
N CYS A 224 -11.06 8.27 6.22
CA CYS A 224 -11.45 9.64 6.55
C CYS A 224 -10.34 10.36 7.34
N GLU A 225 -9.71 9.70 8.32
CA GLU A 225 -8.64 10.26 9.14
C GLU A 225 -7.44 10.71 8.28
N VAL A 226 -6.90 9.85 7.40
CA VAL A 226 -5.72 10.20 6.59
C VAL A 226 -5.98 11.34 5.58
N LYS A 227 -7.24 11.54 5.19
CA LYS A 227 -7.66 12.61 4.27
C LYS A 227 -7.75 13.99 4.93
N THR A 228 -7.67 14.06 6.26
CA THR A 228 -7.84 15.31 7.03
C THR A 228 -6.50 15.85 7.53
N GLU A 229 -6.44 17.17 7.75
CA GLU A 229 -5.36 17.85 8.49
C GLU A 229 -3.92 17.52 8.05
N GLY A 230 -3.72 17.26 6.76
CA GLY A 230 -2.42 16.90 6.19
C GLY A 230 -1.88 15.55 6.69
N ASN A 231 -2.73 14.66 7.21
CA ASN A 231 -2.29 13.35 7.70
C ASN A 231 -1.66 12.50 6.59
N SER A 232 -2.10 12.66 5.33
CA SER A 232 -1.51 12.00 4.16
C SER A 232 -0.02 12.31 3.90
N ILE A 233 0.61 13.30 4.53
CA ILE A 233 2.08 13.52 4.45
C ILE A 233 2.82 13.08 5.73
N LYS A 234 2.09 12.85 6.82
CA LYS A 234 2.68 12.42 8.10
C LYS A 234 2.99 10.93 8.08
N CYS A 235 3.70 10.47 9.10
CA CYS A 235 3.80 9.04 9.38
C CYS A 235 2.43 8.52 9.85
N GLY A 236 1.95 7.44 9.24
CA GLY A 236 0.65 6.86 9.56
C GLY A 236 0.33 5.63 8.73
N THR A 237 -0.50 4.71 9.27
CA THR A 237 -0.99 3.54 8.52
C THR A 237 -2.32 3.03 9.07
N ASN A 238 -3.10 2.36 8.24
CA ASN A 238 -4.26 1.56 8.66
C ASN A 238 -4.06 0.04 8.51
N ILE A 239 -2.83 -0.42 8.20
CA ILE A 239 -2.50 -1.84 8.08
C ILE A 239 -2.72 -2.57 9.41
N ASN A 240 -2.67 -1.88 10.54
CA ASN A 240 -3.02 -2.43 11.85
C ASN A 240 -4.43 -3.04 11.89
N ILE A 241 -5.39 -2.52 11.10
CA ILE A 241 -6.74 -3.11 10.99
C ILE A 241 -6.64 -4.52 10.40
N LEU A 242 -5.92 -4.68 9.29
CA LEU A 242 -5.63 -5.99 8.69
C LEU A 242 -4.91 -6.90 9.69
N MET A 243 -3.88 -6.41 10.37
CA MET A 243 -3.08 -7.21 11.30
C MET A 243 -3.89 -7.70 12.51
N LYS A 244 -4.79 -6.87 13.06
CA LYS A 244 -5.72 -7.28 14.12
C LYS A 244 -6.60 -8.44 13.65
N ASP A 245 -7.12 -8.37 12.43
CA ASP A 245 -7.98 -9.42 11.87
C ASP A 245 -7.22 -10.70 11.59
N LEU A 246 -5.99 -10.62 11.09
CA LEU A 246 -5.13 -11.79 10.89
C LEU A 246 -4.74 -12.44 12.24
N LEU A 247 -4.35 -11.65 13.24
CA LEU A 247 -4.00 -12.15 14.57
C LEU A 247 -5.14 -12.90 15.27
N ARG A 248 -6.39 -12.46 15.07
CA ARG A 248 -7.59 -13.16 15.60
C ARG A 248 -7.80 -14.54 14.98
N GLN A 249 -7.23 -14.79 13.80
CA GLN A 249 -7.39 -16.05 13.05
C GLN A 249 -6.24 -17.03 13.27
N VAL A 250 -5.13 -16.60 13.87
CA VAL A 250 -3.99 -17.47 14.18
C VAL A 250 -4.42 -18.58 15.14
N LYS A 251 -4.08 -19.84 14.79
CA LYS A 251 -4.45 -21.04 15.54
C LYS A 251 -3.47 -21.36 16.67
#